data_AF-A0A1L7LJM7-F1
#
_entry.id   AF-A0A1L7LJM7-F1
#
_cell.length_a   1.000
_cell.length_b   1.000
_cell.length_c   1.000
_cell.angle_alpha   90.00
_cell.angle_beta   90.00
_cell.angle_gamma   90.00
#
_symmetry.space_group_name_H-M   'P 1'
#
loop_
_entity.id
_entity.type
_entity.pdbx_description
1 polymer ?
#
loop_
_entity_poly.entity_id
_entity_poly.type
_entity_poly.pdbx_seq_one_letter_code
_entity_poly.pdbx_strand_id
1 'polypeptide(L)' 'MKELIYEYLPELEGRDIVITDSLKSLGANSIDRMDIIVDTMEKISLKVPMVEFGGLKNIEEIIDVMYSKLVGQ' A
#
# COMPACT_ATOMS: atom_id res chain seq x y z
N MET A 1 3.34 -5.44 2.60
CA MET A 1 3.39 -4.20 1.80
C MET A 1 4.80 -3.79 1.42
N LYS A 2 5.76 -3.58 2.34
CA LYS A 2 7.12 -3.12 2.01
C LYS A 2 7.82 -3.94 0.90
N GLU A 3 7.75 -5.26 0.96
CA GLU A 3 8.29 -6.13 -0.09
C GLU A 3 7.67 -5.87 -1.47
N LEU A 4 6.35 -5.65 -1.53
CA LEU A 4 5.65 -5.30 -2.77
C LEU A 4 6.10 -3.92 -3.28
N ILE A 5 6.39 -2.96 -2.39
CA ILE A 5 6.93 -1.67 -2.83
C ILE A 5 8.26 -1.87 -3.59
N TYR A 6 9.14 -2.76 -3.12
CA TYR A 6 10.38 -3.08 -3.85
C TYR A 6 10.13 -3.87 -5.13
N GLU A 7 9.11 -4.72 -5.16
CA GLU A 7 8.74 -5.47 -6.37
C GLU A 7 8.30 -4.54 -7.51
N TYR A 8 7.51 -3.49 -7.20
CA TYR A 8 7.01 -2.52 -8.17
C TYR A 8 7.96 -1.34 -8.42
N LEU A 9 8.80 -0.99 -7.43
CA LEU A 9 9.81 0.07 -7.49
C LEU A 9 11.18 -0.50 -7.08
N PRO A 10 11.80 -1.35 -7.92
CA PRO A 10 13.04 -2.04 -7.59
C PRO A 10 14.21 -1.10 -7.29
N GLU A 11 14.19 0.13 -7.79
CA GLU A 11 15.17 1.16 -7.47
C GLU A 11 15.16 1.60 -6.00
N LEU A 12 14.12 1.26 -5.24
CA LEU A 12 14.01 1.55 -3.82
C LEU A 12 14.54 0.41 -2.94
N GLU A 13 14.91 -0.74 -3.50
CA GLU A 13 15.36 -1.88 -2.71
C GLU A 13 16.53 -1.51 -1.79
N GLY A 14 16.41 -1.87 -0.50
CA GLY A 14 17.38 -1.51 0.53
C GLY A 14 17.29 -0.08 1.06
N ARG A 15 16.45 0.78 0.48
CA ARG A 15 16.14 2.12 1.03
C ARG A 15 15.31 1.99 2.30
N ASP A 16 15.56 2.87 3.25
CA ASP A 16 14.67 3.02 4.40
C ASP A 16 13.34 3.63 3.95
N ILE A 17 12.25 2.89 4.18
CA ILE A 17 10.88 3.28 3.85
C ILE A 17 10.12 3.28 5.17
N VAL A 18 9.53 4.41 5.51
CA VAL A 18 8.74 4.60 6.73
C VAL A 18 7.26 4.69 6.41
N ILE A 19 6.40 4.32 7.36
CA ILE A 19 4.94 4.27 7.13
C ILE A 19 4.33 5.64 6.81
N THR A 20 4.98 6.73 7.20
CA THR A 20 4.55 8.09 6.89
C THR A 20 4.86 8.50 5.45
N ASP A 21 5.63 7.70 4.70
CA ASP A 21 5.93 7.97 3.29
C ASP A 21 4.69 7.77 2.41
N SER A 22 4.54 8.63 1.42
CA SER A 22 3.56 8.43 0.36
C SER A 22 4.14 7.52 -0.71
N LEU A 23 3.37 6.53 -1.18
CA LEU A 23 3.74 5.75 -2.35
C LEU A 23 4.06 6.66 -3.55
N LYS A 24 3.31 7.76 -3.70
CA LYS A 24 3.57 8.77 -4.74
C LYS A 24 4.93 9.45 -4.56
N SER A 25 5.31 9.83 -3.33
CA SER A 25 6.61 10.45 -3.06
C SER A 25 7.78 9.47 -3.24
N LEU A 26 7.50 8.17 -3.12
CA LEU A 26 8.46 7.11 -3.37
C LEU A 26 8.66 6.83 -4.87
N GLY A 27 7.81 7.37 -5.74
CA GLY A 27 7.92 7.20 -7.19
C GLY A 27 6.76 6.43 -7.83
N ALA A 28 5.85 5.87 -7.03
CA ALA A 28 4.73 5.08 -7.53
C ALA A 28 3.77 5.94 -8.36
N ASN A 29 3.58 5.56 -9.62
CA ASN A 29 2.53 6.11 -10.47
C ASN A 29 1.16 5.52 -10.05
N SER A 30 0.09 5.90 -10.75
CA SER A 30 -1.27 5.48 -10.35
C SER A 30 -1.53 3.99 -10.47
N ILE A 31 -0.91 3.32 -11.43
CA ILE A 31 -1.04 1.87 -11.64
C ILE A 31 -0.26 1.15 -10.54
N ASP A 32 1.00 1.51 -10.30
CA ASP A 32 1.82 0.88 -9.25
C ASP A 32 1.15 0.98 -7.88
N ARG A 33 0.55 2.14 -7.54
CA ARG A 33 -0.19 2.30 -6.28
C ARG A 33 -1.37 1.35 -6.17
N MET A 34 -2.12 1.16 -7.26
CA MET A 34 -3.26 0.24 -7.25
C MET A 34 -2.77 -1.20 -7.07
N ASP A 35 -1.76 -1.60 -7.83
CA ASP A 35 -1.24 -2.97 -7.79
C ASP A 35 -0.64 -3.30 -6.42
N ILE A 36 0.18 -2.41 -5.85
CA ILE A 36 0.73 -2.59 -4.48
C ILE A 36 -0.38 -2.77 -3.44
N ILE A 37 -1.48 -2.00 -3.54
CA ILE A 37 -2.62 -2.09 -2.62
C ILE A 37 -3.38 -3.41 -2.82
N VAL A 38 -3.68 -3.77 -4.07
CA VAL A 38 -4.40 -5.00 -4.43
C VAL A 38 -3.61 -6.23 -3.99
N ASP A 39 -2.34 -6.33 -4.35
CA ASP A 39 -1.50 -7.46 -3.99
C ASP A 39 -1.26 -7.56 -2.48
N THR A 40 -1.22 -6.40 -1.79
CA THR A 40 -1.17 -6.40 -0.32
C THR A 40 -2.44 -7.01 0.25
N MET A 41 -3.62 -6.63 -0.25
CA MET A 41 -4.89 -7.22 0.16
C MET A 41 -4.95 -8.73 -0.14
N GLU A 42 -4.51 -9.16 -1.32
CA GLU A 42 -4.48 -10.58 -1.70
C GLU A 42 -3.57 -11.39 -0.76
N LYS A 43 -2.36 -10.90 -0.45
CA LYS A 43 -1.42 -11.56 0.47
C LYS A 43 -2.00 -11.78 1.87
N ILE A 44 -2.92 -10.91 2.31
CA ILE A 44 -3.58 -11.02 3.63
C ILE A 44 -5.02 -11.54 3.53
N SER A 45 -5.44 -12.03 2.36
CA SER A 45 -6.80 -12.54 2.10
C SER A 45 -7.92 -11.54 2.46
N LEU A 46 -7.66 -10.25 2.26
CA LEU A 46 -8.60 -9.17 2.52
C LEU A 46 -9.28 -8.72 1.21
N LYS A 47 -10.56 -8.31 1.28
CA LYS A 47 -11.27 -7.74 0.14
C LYS A 47 -11.94 -6.43 0.53
N VAL A 48 -11.35 -5.32 0.08
CA VAL A 48 -11.87 -3.96 0.33
C VAL A 48 -12.04 -3.23 -1.01
N PRO A 49 -13.16 -2.52 -1.23
CA PRO A 49 -13.34 -1.72 -2.44
C PRO A 49 -12.25 -0.65 -2.60
N MET A 50 -11.68 -0.51 -3.81
CA MET A 50 -10.59 0.46 -4.06
C MET A 50 -10.94 1.91 -3.75
N VAL A 51 -12.23 2.28 -3.77
CA VAL A 51 -12.70 3.61 -3.41
C VAL A 51 -12.39 3.99 -1.95
N GLU A 52 -12.28 3.00 -1.05
CA GLU A 52 -11.91 3.23 0.36
C GLU A 52 -10.44 3.69 0.52
N PHE A 53 -9.60 3.43 -0.50
CA PHE A 53 -8.21 3.91 -0.54
C PHE A 53 -8.07 5.23 -1.31
N GLY A 54 -9.17 5.80 -1.78
CA GLY A 54 -9.19 7.07 -2.50
C GLY A 54 -8.76 8.24 -1.59
N GLY A 55 -7.74 8.99 -2.02
CA GLY A 55 -7.31 10.20 -1.33
C GLY A 55 -6.42 9.97 -0.10
N LEU A 56 -6.08 8.72 0.23
CA LEU A 56 -5.10 8.41 1.27
C LEU A 56 -3.73 8.96 0.87
N LYS A 57 -2.99 9.44 1.87
CA LYS A 57 -1.79 10.26 1.68
C LYS A 57 -0.52 9.44 1.80
N ASN A 58 -0.49 8.45 2.69
CA ASN A 58 0.70 7.68 3.03
C ASN A 58 0.39 6.20 3.26
N ILE A 59 1.46 5.43 3.49
CA ILE A 59 1.40 3.99 3.73
C ILE A 59 0.64 3.66 5.03
N GLU A 60 0.80 4.47 6.07
CA GLU A 60 0.11 4.34 7.37
C GLU A 60 -1.41 4.36 7.19
N GLU A 61 -1.96 5.38 6.51
CA GLU A 61 -3.40 5.50 6.26
C GLU A 61 -3.94 4.30 5.47
N ILE A 62 -3.17 3.75 4.52
CA ILE A 62 -3.54 2.54 3.77
C ILE A 62 -3.61 1.32 4.72
N ILE A 63 -2.59 1.15 5.56
CA ILE A 63 -2.53 0.06 6.54
C ILE A 63 -3.66 0.18 7.55
N ASP A 64 -3.97 1.38 8.04
CA ASP A 64 -5.05 1.62 9.00
C ASP A 64 -6.40 1.21 8.43
N VAL A 65 -6.68 1.54 7.16
CA VAL A 65 -7.88 1.08 6.48
C VAL A 65 -7.90 -0.44 6.43
N MET A 66 -6.83 -1.11 5.98
CA MET A 66 -6.78 -2.57 5.92
C MET A 66 -6.96 -3.23 7.29
N TYR A 67 -6.26 -2.72 8.30
CA TYR A 67 -6.29 -3.23 9.67
C TYR A 67 -7.69 -3.10 10.28
N SER A 68 -8.35 -1.96 10.08
CA SER A 68 -9.72 -1.74 10.55
C SER A 68 -10.71 -2.79 10.00
N LYS A 69 -10.51 -3.24 8.75
CA LYS A 69 -11.35 -4.24 8.09
C LYS A 69 -10.94 -5.68 8.45
N LEU A 70 -9.71 -5.91 8.89
CA LEU A 70 -9.27 -7.20 9.41
C LEU A 70 -9.80 -7.46 10.82
N VAL A 71 -9.75 -6.46 11.70
CA VAL A 71 -10.23 -6.60 13.09
C VAL A 71 -11.77 -6.54 13.18
N GLY A 72 -12.43 -5.92 12.20
CA GLY A 72 -13.89 -5.84 12.12
C GLY A 72 -14.57 -7.05 11.45
N GLN A 73 -13.82 -8.07 11.02
CA GLN A 73 -14.34 -9.37 10.57
C GLN A 73 -14.53 -10.32 11.76
#